data_AF-A0A3D1XMN2-F1
#
_entry.id   AF-A0A3D1XMN2-F1
#
_cell.length_a   1.000
_cell.length_b   1.000
_cell.length_c   1.000
_cell.angle_alpha   90.00
_cell.angle_beta   90.00
_cell.angle_gamma   90.00
#
_symmetry.space_group_name_H-M   'P 1'
#
loop_
_entity.id
_entity.type
_entity.pdbx_description
1 polymer ?
#
loop_
_entity_poly.entity_id
_entity_poly.type
_entity_poly.pdbx_seq_one_letter_code
_entity_poly.pdbx_strand_id
1 'polypeptide(L)'
;MDPSMKKIFLLFLILFLLVGCQSTKSKDCAGCSYDVFLWKTAVDTIALANFPEEEFNAVVHYADYSNAWVTTGNEINITANLLHELSKEQRVAVAAHEIAHLKAGHYYTKLGVSILTSIGFSVLNIFVPGAGYSEYLVKPALVGGFSRPQELEADKMGVAYLNKAGYSPEYFLQLLEVFREKSGEEPEEASYFSTHPTNEARMQQIMKLSKTKD
;
A
#
# COMPACT_ATOMS: atom_id res chain seq x y z
N MET A 1 -0.61 36.50 -40.99
CA MET A 1 -0.32 35.13 -40.53
C MET A 1 0.10 34.32 -41.74
N ASP A 2 1.36 33.88 -41.77
CA ASP A 2 2.02 33.25 -42.93
C ASP A 2 1.34 31.92 -43.35
N PRO A 3 1.02 31.71 -44.64
CA PRO A 3 0.45 30.45 -45.15
C PRO A 3 1.33 29.21 -44.90
N SER A 4 2.63 29.37 -44.65
CA SER A 4 3.56 28.30 -44.25
C SER A 4 3.25 27.76 -42.84
N MET A 5 2.95 28.64 -41.89
CA MET A 5 2.66 28.26 -40.49
C MET A 5 1.36 27.47 -40.34
N LYS A 6 0.36 27.72 -41.20
CA LYS A 6 -0.91 26.96 -41.18
C LYS A 6 -0.73 25.50 -41.58
N LYS A 7 0.19 25.20 -42.50
CA LYS A 7 0.47 23.81 -42.92
C LYS A 7 1.22 23.02 -41.84
N ILE A 8 2.15 23.66 -41.15
CA ILE A 8 2.88 23.06 -40.02
C ILE A 8 1.94 22.80 -38.84
N PHE A 9 1.03 23.73 -38.55
CA PHE A 9 0.04 23.56 -37.49
C PHE A 9 -0.98 22.44 -37.80
N LEU A 10 -1.38 22.29 -39.07
CA LEU A 10 -2.30 21.22 -39.49
C LEU A 10 -1.64 19.83 -39.48
N LEU A 11 -0.34 19.74 -39.79
CA LEU A 11 0.43 18.49 -39.71
C LEU A 11 0.64 18.02 -38.26
N PHE A 12 0.83 18.95 -37.32
CA PHE A 12 0.89 18.62 -35.88
C PHE A 12 -0.46 18.17 -35.31
N LEU A 13 -1.57 18.74 -35.80
CA LEU A 13 -2.92 18.36 -35.36
C LEU A 13 -3.30 16.93 -35.81
N ILE A 14 -2.80 16.49 -36.97
CA ILE A 14 -3.07 15.13 -37.50
C ILE A 14 -2.19 14.07 -36.81
N LEU A 15 -0.97 14.41 -36.39
CA LEU A 15 -0.10 13.47 -35.68
C LEU A 15 -0.56 13.19 -34.24
N PHE A 16 -1.30 14.13 -33.63
CA PHE A 16 -1.91 13.96 -32.30
C PHE A 16 -3.13 13.03 -32.30
N LEU A 17 -3.78 12.83 -33.44
CA LEU A 17 -4.99 12.00 -33.57
C LEU A 17 -4.71 10.52 -33.86
N LEU A 18 -3.44 10.14 -34.12
CA LEU A 18 -3.05 8.75 -34.40
C LEU A 18 -2.51 8.00 -33.19
N VAL A 19 -2.44 8.62 -32.01
CA VAL A 19 -2.25 7.89 -30.74
C VAL A 19 -3.62 7.39 -30.26
N GLY A 20 -4.32 6.68 -31.15
CA GLY A 20 -5.61 6.06 -30.89
C GLY A 20 -5.41 4.75 -30.16
N CYS A 21 -5.83 4.72 -28.89
CA CYS A 21 -6.12 3.55 -28.05
C CYS A 21 -5.17 2.35 -28.23
N GLN A 22 -4.09 2.33 -27.44
CA GLN A 22 -3.63 1.03 -26.95
C GLN A 22 -4.75 0.45 -26.09
N SER A 23 -5.49 -0.50 -26.65
CA SER A 23 -6.43 -1.33 -25.90
C SER A 23 -5.62 -2.12 -24.87
N THR A 24 -5.51 -1.58 -23.65
CA THR A 24 -5.04 -2.35 -22.51
C THR A 24 -5.96 -3.55 -22.42
N LYS A 25 -5.41 -4.77 -22.48
CA LYS A 25 -6.19 -6.00 -22.28
C LYS A 25 -7.08 -5.79 -21.06
N SER A 26 -8.38 -5.69 -21.28
CA SER A 26 -9.36 -5.66 -20.19
C SER A 26 -9.13 -6.93 -19.39
N LYS A 27 -8.58 -6.82 -18.17
CA LYS A 27 -8.56 -7.93 -17.23
C LYS A 27 -10.01 -8.39 -17.04
N ASP A 28 -10.22 -9.69 -16.90
CA ASP A 28 -11.55 -10.24 -16.64
C ASP A 28 -12.05 -9.69 -15.28
N CYS A 29 -12.97 -8.73 -15.32
CA CYS A 29 -13.40 -7.97 -14.15
C CYS A 29 -14.19 -8.81 -13.13
N ALA A 30 -14.55 -10.05 -13.45
CA ALA A 30 -15.11 -10.98 -12.48
C ALA A 30 -14.12 -11.31 -11.35
N GLY A 31 -12.82 -11.44 -11.69
CA GLY A 31 -11.74 -11.58 -10.70
C GLY A 31 -11.64 -10.35 -9.78
N CYS A 32 -11.90 -9.16 -10.32
CA CYS A 32 -11.85 -7.91 -9.56
C CYS A 32 -12.87 -7.85 -8.43
N SER A 33 -14.11 -8.25 -8.69
CA SER A 33 -15.15 -8.28 -7.67
C SER A 33 -14.83 -9.28 -6.55
N TYR A 34 -14.24 -10.43 -6.90
CA TYR A 34 -13.85 -11.44 -5.91
C TYR A 34 -12.66 -10.99 -5.05
N ASP A 35 -11.64 -10.38 -5.65
CA ASP A 35 -10.48 -9.86 -4.92
C ASP A 35 -10.89 -8.77 -3.92
N VAL A 36 -11.73 -7.83 -4.36
CA VAL A 36 -12.28 -6.79 -3.48
C VAL A 36 -13.09 -7.42 -2.35
N PHE A 37 -13.88 -8.46 -2.62
CA PHE A 37 -14.61 -9.18 -1.58
C PHE A 37 -13.68 -9.84 -0.55
N LEU A 38 -12.62 -10.51 -1.01
CA LEU A 38 -11.63 -11.14 -0.11
C LEU A 38 -10.96 -10.10 0.78
N TRP A 39 -10.55 -8.97 0.19
CA TRP A 39 -9.88 -7.93 0.94
C TRP A 39 -10.81 -7.19 1.90
N LYS A 40 -12.02 -6.82 1.43
CA LYS A 40 -13.05 -6.22 2.27
C LYS A 40 -13.40 -7.10 3.45
N THR A 41 -13.51 -8.41 3.26
CA THR A 41 -13.80 -9.34 4.36
C THR A 41 -12.71 -9.28 5.44
N ALA A 42 -11.43 -9.18 5.06
CA ALA A 42 -10.33 -9.06 6.01
C ALA A 42 -10.34 -7.72 6.76
N VAL A 43 -10.56 -6.61 6.03
CA VAL A 43 -10.68 -5.26 6.61
C VAL A 43 -11.87 -5.18 7.57
N ASP A 44 -13.05 -5.63 7.15
CA ASP A 44 -14.28 -5.60 7.96
C ASP A 44 -14.16 -6.45 9.23
N THR A 45 -13.45 -7.60 9.15
CA THR A 45 -13.18 -8.45 10.31
C THR A 45 -12.48 -7.66 11.43
N ILE A 46 -11.50 -6.84 11.08
CA ILE A 46 -10.79 -5.99 12.05
C ILE A 46 -11.62 -4.78 12.43
N ALA A 47 -12.20 -4.09 11.46
CA ALA A 47 -12.97 -2.87 11.66
C ALA A 47 -14.17 -3.11 12.60
N LEU A 48 -14.99 -4.12 12.35
CA LEU A 48 -16.18 -4.42 13.16
C LEU A 48 -15.82 -4.79 14.61
N ALA A 49 -14.71 -5.49 14.83
CA ALA A 49 -14.28 -5.86 16.17
C ALA A 49 -13.69 -4.67 16.95
N ASN A 50 -12.98 -3.76 16.27
CA ASN A 50 -12.16 -2.74 16.93
C ASN A 50 -12.77 -1.33 16.88
N PHE A 51 -13.45 -0.98 15.79
CA PHE A 51 -13.93 0.34 15.42
C PHE A 51 -15.34 0.27 14.80
N PRO A 52 -16.36 -0.21 15.53
CA PRO A 52 -17.68 -0.50 14.97
C PRO A 52 -18.42 0.71 14.38
N GLU A 53 -18.03 1.92 14.80
CA GLU A 53 -18.62 3.19 14.35
C GLU A 53 -17.83 3.84 13.18
N GLU A 54 -16.76 3.21 12.71
CA GLU A 54 -15.89 3.77 11.68
C GLU A 54 -15.92 2.95 10.39
N GLU A 55 -15.94 3.64 9.25
CA GLU A 55 -15.90 3.02 7.93
C GLU A 55 -14.48 3.04 7.35
N PHE A 56 -14.07 1.89 6.81
CA PHE A 56 -12.81 1.69 6.11
C PHE A 56 -13.06 1.20 4.69
N ASN A 57 -12.30 1.74 3.74
CA ASN A 57 -12.45 1.45 2.32
C ASN A 57 -11.39 0.43 1.89
N ALA A 58 -11.81 -0.80 1.58
CA ALA A 58 -10.90 -1.81 1.06
C ALA A 58 -10.65 -1.60 -0.45
N VAL A 59 -9.39 -1.39 -0.83
CA VAL A 59 -9.00 -1.09 -2.22
C VAL A 59 -7.98 -2.11 -2.73
N VAL A 60 -8.23 -2.70 -3.90
CA VAL A 60 -7.32 -3.65 -4.54
C VAL A 60 -6.68 -3.02 -5.79
N HIS A 61 -5.36 -3.12 -5.88
CA HIS A 61 -4.55 -2.59 -6.97
C HIS A 61 -3.97 -3.71 -7.84
N TYR A 62 -4.16 -3.61 -9.14
CA TYR A 62 -3.62 -4.57 -10.11
C TYR A 62 -2.25 -4.14 -10.61
N ALA A 63 -1.24 -4.31 -9.75
CA ALA A 63 0.14 -3.96 -10.04
C ALA A 63 1.08 -5.16 -9.92
N ASP A 64 2.20 -5.11 -10.64
CA ASP A 64 3.17 -6.20 -10.74
C ASP A 64 4.18 -6.19 -9.57
N TYR A 65 3.72 -5.89 -8.35
CA TYR A 65 4.49 -5.93 -7.11
C TYR A 65 3.59 -6.32 -5.93
N SER A 66 4.17 -6.86 -4.85
CA SER A 66 3.43 -7.30 -3.66
C SER A 66 3.53 -6.28 -2.53
N ASN A 67 2.42 -5.56 -2.22
CA ASN A 67 2.40 -4.54 -1.16
C ASN A 67 1.00 -4.29 -0.57
N ALA A 68 0.92 -3.68 0.62
CA ALA A 68 -0.27 -3.16 1.27
C ALA A 68 0.07 -1.82 1.96
N TRP A 69 -0.89 -0.90 2.05
CA TRP A 69 -0.66 0.42 2.66
C TRP A 69 -1.98 1.12 3.04
N VAL A 70 -1.88 2.22 3.79
CA VAL A 70 -3.02 3.10 4.12
C VAL A 70 -2.88 4.50 3.53
N THR A 71 -4.01 5.19 3.33
CA THR A 71 -4.06 6.60 2.92
C THR A 71 -4.94 7.43 3.88
N THR A 72 -4.95 8.76 3.71
CA THR A 72 -5.75 9.70 4.53
C THR A 72 -7.27 9.55 4.40
N GLY A 73 -7.75 8.75 3.44
CA GLY A 73 -9.19 8.54 3.18
C GLY A 73 -9.80 7.29 3.82
N ASN A 74 -9.19 6.76 4.89
CA ASN A 74 -9.49 5.44 5.46
C ASN A 74 -9.40 4.29 4.44
N GLU A 75 -8.63 4.48 3.37
CA GLU A 75 -8.41 3.42 2.39
C GLU A 75 -7.33 2.48 2.90
N ILE A 76 -7.67 1.20 2.94
CA ILE A 76 -6.76 0.11 3.24
C ILE A 76 -6.50 -0.59 1.90
N ASN A 77 -5.29 -0.41 1.39
CA ASN A 77 -4.90 -0.78 0.03
C ASN A 77 -4.09 -2.07 0.05
N ILE A 78 -4.25 -2.89 -0.98
CA ILE A 78 -3.44 -4.09 -1.21
C ILE A 78 -3.25 -4.30 -2.71
N THR A 79 -2.12 -4.86 -3.13
CA THR A 79 -1.96 -5.35 -4.51
C THR A 79 -2.56 -6.73 -4.68
N ALA A 80 -3.11 -7.04 -5.85
CA ALA A 80 -3.68 -8.36 -6.16
C ALA A 80 -2.64 -9.48 -5.99
N ASN A 81 -1.36 -9.22 -6.36
CA ASN A 81 -0.27 -10.16 -6.16
C ASN A 81 -0.12 -10.54 -4.68
N LEU A 82 -0.01 -9.55 -3.79
CA LEU A 82 0.08 -9.82 -2.35
C LEU A 82 -1.19 -10.53 -1.86
N LEU A 83 -2.38 -10.05 -2.25
CA LEU A 83 -3.66 -10.66 -1.82
C LEU A 83 -3.73 -12.17 -2.14
N HIS A 84 -3.22 -12.58 -3.30
CA HIS A 84 -3.23 -13.97 -3.76
C HIS A 84 -2.16 -14.84 -3.11
N GLU A 85 -1.06 -14.25 -2.64
CA GLU A 85 -0.04 -14.95 -1.85
C GLU A 85 -0.51 -15.29 -0.42
N LEU A 86 -1.46 -14.51 0.11
CA LEU A 86 -1.89 -14.62 1.51
C LEU A 86 -3.02 -15.65 1.70
N SER A 87 -2.92 -16.41 2.80
CA SER A 87 -4.06 -17.14 3.35
C SER A 87 -5.17 -16.19 3.83
N LYS A 88 -6.36 -16.73 4.13
CA LYS A 88 -7.47 -15.96 4.71
C LYS A 88 -7.03 -15.26 5.99
N GLU A 89 -6.38 -15.97 6.90
CA GLU A 89 -5.95 -15.45 8.20
C GLU A 89 -4.79 -14.46 8.06
N GLN A 90 -3.88 -14.68 7.10
CA GLN A 90 -2.81 -13.73 6.80
C GLN A 90 -3.34 -12.41 6.23
N ARG A 91 -4.41 -12.42 5.42
CA ARG A 91 -5.08 -11.18 4.98
C ARG A 91 -5.62 -10.39 6.17
N VAL A 92 -6.23 -11.06 7.14
CA VAL A 92 -6.72 -10.41 8.38
C VAL A 92 -5.55 -9.82 9.19
N ALA A 93 -4.41 -10.52 9.26
CA ALA A 93 -3.20 -10.00 9.89
C ALA A 93 -2.64 -8.74 9.19
N VAL A 94 -2.54 -8.74 7.86
CA VAL A 94 -2.13 -7.56 7.09
C VAL A 94 -3.11 -6.41 7.32
N ALA A 95 -4.42 -6.66 7.26
CA ALA A 95 -5.42 -5.62 7.50
C ALA A 95 -5.30 -5.01 8.91
N ALA A 96 -5.02 -5.82 9.93
CA ALA A 96 -4.80 -5.34 11.29
C ALA A 96 -3.58 -4.43 11.41
N HIS A 97 -2.48 -4.79 10.73
CA HIS A 97 -1.25 -4.01 10.68
C HIS A 97 -1.44 -2.66 9.97
N GLU A 98 -2.09 -2.68 8.81
CA GLU A 98 -2.36 -1.46 8.05
C GLU A 98 -3.29 -0.51 8.81
N ILE A 99 -4.38 -1.02 9.40
CA ILE A 99 -5.27 -0.21 10.23
C ILE A 99 -4.51 0.35 11.45
N ALA A 100 -3.55 -0.38 12.02
CA ALA A 100 -2.71 0.13 13.09
C ALA A 100 -1.84 1.31 12.65
N HIS A 101 -1.22 1.26 11.46
CA HIS A 101 -0.50 2.40 10.89
C HIS A 101 -1.40 3.63 10.72
N LEU A 102 -2.63 3.43 10.24
CA LEU A 102 -3.61 4.51 10.09
C LEU A 102 -3.97 5.13 11.44
N LYS A 103 -4.28 4.29 12.44
CA LYS A 103 -4.70 4.72 13.78
C LYS A 103 -3.59 5.38 14.58
N ALA A 104 -2.35 4.96 14.39
CA ALA A 104 -1.18 5.61 14.98
C ALA A 104 -0.77 6.91 14.24
N GLY A 105 -1.44 7.24 13.13
CA GLY A 105 -1.15 8.44 12.35
C GLY A 105 0.20 8.39 11.63
N HIS A 106 0.78 7.21 11.44
CA HIS A 106 2.09 7.06 10.78
C HIS A 106 2.09 7.62 9.36
N TYR A 107 0.97 7.54 8.65
CA TYR A 107 0.82 8.13 7.31
C TYR A 107 0.97 9.67 7.30
N TYR A 108 0.58 10.38 8.37
CA TYR A 108 0.76 11.85 8.41
C TYR A 108 2.23 12.24 8.46
N THR A 109 3.09 11.43 9.08
CA THR A 109 4.55 11.64 9.04
C THR A 109 5.08 11.53 7.61
N LYS A 110 4.49 10.63 6.81
CA LYS A 110 4.83 10.42 5.40
C LYS A 110 4.34 11.52 4.48
N LEU A 111 3.10 11.98 4.68
CA LEU A 111 2.56 13.16 4.00
C LEU A 111 3.43 14.40 4.27
N GLY A 112 3.84 14.63 5.52
CA GLY A 112 4.73 15.73 5.89
C GLY A 112 6.09 15.67 5.18
N VAL A 113 6.72 14.49 5.13
CA VAL A 113 7.99 14.28 4.40
C VAL A 113 7.79 14.51 2.89
N SER A 114 6.69 14.02 2.31
CA SER A 114 6.40 14.20 0.88
C SER A 114 6.21 15.68 0.52
N ILE A 115 5.39 16.41 1.30
CA ILE A 115 5.20 17.87 1.16
C ILE A 115 6.54 18.60 1.22
N LEU A 116 7.35 18.32 2.25
CA LEU A 116 8.64 18.98 2.44
C LEU A 116 9.59 18.69 1.26
N THR A 117 9.57 17.46 0.76
CA THR A 117 10.37 17.04 -0.40
C THR A 117 9.93 17.76 -1.68
N SER A 118 8.62 17.87 -1.93
CA SER A 118 8.07 18.61 -3.08
C SER A 118 8.41 20.10 -3.04
N ILE A 119 8.36 20.72 -1.85
CA ILE A 119 8.80 22.10 -1.66
C ILE A 119 10.30 22.21 -1.95
N GLY A 120 11.11 21.28 -1.44
CA GLY A 120 12.55 21.21 -1.69
C GLY A 120 12.88 21.16 -3.19
N PHE A 121 12.21 20.29 -3.95
CA PHE A 121 12.40 20.21 -5.40
C PHE A 121 11.94 21.46 -6.14
N SER A 122 10.85 22.09 -5.68
CA SER A 122 10.35 23.35 -6.25
C SER A 122 11.34 24.50 -6.03
N VAL A 123 11.96 24.59 -4.84
CA VAL A 123 13.01 25.57 -4.54
C VAL A 123 14.27 25.32 -5.35
N LEU A 124 14.60 24.05 -5.61
CA LEU A 124 15.77 23.66 -6.40
C LEU A 124 15.53 23.70 -7.93
N ASN A 125 14.35 24.12 -8.39
CA ASN A 125 13.95 24.12 -9.82
C ASN A 125 14.12 22.75 -10.52
N ILE A 126 14.11 21.66 -9.76
CA ILE A 126 14.16 20.30 -10.31
C ILE A 126 12.72 19.93 -10.68
N PHE A 127 12.33 20.29 -11.91
CA PHE A 127 11.04 19.94 -12.46
C PHE A 127 11.13 18.55 -13.12
N VAL A 128 10.37 17.58 -12.61
CA VAL A 128 10.17 16.27 -13.28
C VAL A 128 8.85 16.36 -14.05
N PRO A 129 8.88 16.52 -15.40
CA PRO A 129 7.65 16.61 -16.18
C PRO A 129 6.84 15.32 -16.07
N GLY A 130 5.56 15.43 -15.70
CA GLY A 130 4.61 14.31 -15.65
C GLY A 130 4.27 13.81 -14.24
N ALA A 131 5.08 14.10 -13.23
CA ALA A 131 4.78 13.70 -11.85
C ALA A 131 3.88 14.73 -11.17
N GLY A 132 2.57 14.49 -11.17
CA GLY A 132 1.63 15.29 -10.39
C GLY A 132 1.88 15.16 -8.89
N TYR A 133 1.49 16.14 -8.09
CA TYR A 133 1.58 16.07 -6.61
C TYR A 133 0.87 14.82 -6.04
N SER A 134 -0.20 14.35 -6.69
CA SER A 134 -0.87 13.09 -6.38
C SER A 134 -0.01 11.86 -6.63
N GLU A 135 0.89 11.88 -7.61
CA GLU A 135 1.71 10.74 -7.99
C GLU A 135 2.84 10.47 -6.98
N TYR A 136 3.32 11.50 -6.29
CA TYR A 136 4.24 11.40 -5.15
C TYR A 136 3.57 10.89 -3.86
N LEU A 137 2.25 11.05 -3.75
CA LEU A 137 1.46 10.56 -2.61
C LEU A 137 0.99 9.11 -2.77
N VAL A 138 0.84 8.68 -4.02
CA VAL A 138 0.21 7.40 -4.38
C VAL A 138 1.23 6.31 -4.70
N LYS A 139 2.48 6.64 -5.09
CA LYS A 139 3.51 5.62 -5.35
C LYS A 139 4.17 5.18 -4.04
N PRO A 140 4.00 3.91 -3.58
CA PRO A 140 4.63 3.41 -2.36
C PRO A 140 6.16 3.53 -2.39
N ALA A 141 6.76 3.40 -3.57
CA ALA A 141 8.19 3.57 -3.80
C ALA A 141 8.72 4.99 -3.50
N LEU A 142 7.87 6.02 -3.64
CA LEU A 142 8.28 7.43 -3.42
C LEU A 142 8.09 7.88 -1.96
N VAL A 143 7.30 7.15 -1.18
CA VAL A 143 6.94 7.54 0.20
C VAL A 143 7.93 6.97 1.24
N GLY A 144 8.80 6.04 0.84
CA GLY A 144 9.81 5.39 1.68
C GLY A 144 9.20 4.53 2.80
N GLY A 145 9.92 3.52 3.29
CA GLY A 145 9.40 2.66 4.35
C GLY A 145 9.24 3.32 5.72
N PHE A 146 8.33 2.82 6.56
CA PHE A 146 8.16 3.32 7.92
C PHE A 146 9.40 3.04 8.78
N SER A 147 9.60 3.87 9.80
CA SER A 147 10.72 3.66 10.74
C SER A 147 10.48 2.41 11.61
N ARG A 148 11.56 1.79 12.09
CA ARG A 148 11.48 0.61 12.96
C ARG A 148 10.59 0.83 14.22
N PRO A 149 10.62 2.01 14.88
CA PRO A 149 9.69 2.29 15.98
C PRO A 149 8.21 2.32 15.55
N GLN A 150 7.91 2.89 14.38
CA GLN A 150 6.54 2.93 13.84
C GLN A 150 6.04 1.53 13.50
N GLU A 151 6.87 0.69 12.90
CA GLU A 151 6.55 -0.71 12.65
C GLU A 151 6.28 -1.46 13.97
N LEU A 152 7.10 -1.25 15.00
CA LEU A 152 6.92 -1.91 16.30
C LEU A 152 5.65 -1.46 17.03
N GLU A 153 5.27 -0.19 16.89
CA GLU A 153 4.01 0.35 17.40
C GLU A 153 2.82 -0.24 16.65
N ALA A 154 2.89 -0.27 15.32
CA ALA A 154 1.87 -0.89 14.48
C ALA A 154 1.71 -2.39 14.79
N ASP A 155 2.80 -3.14 15.00
CA ASP A 155 2.76 -4.55 15.39
C ASP A 155 2.01 -4.74 16.71
N LYS A 156 2.32 -3.93 17.73
CA LYS A 156 1.66 -4.03 19.06
C LYS A 156 0.16 -3.79 18.96
N MET A 157 -0.23 -2.75 18.22
CA MET A 157 -1.63 -2.41 18.00
C MET A 157 -2.33 -3.46 17.14
N GLY A 158 -1.70 -3.93 16.07
CA GLY A 158 -2.22 -4.98 15.19
C GLY A 158 -2.45 -6.29 15.93
N VAL A 159 -1.53 -6.70 16.81
CA VAL A 159 -1.71 -7.87 17.68
C VAL A 159 -2.91 -7.68 18.62
N ALA A 160 -3.10 -6.50 19.20
CA ALA A 160 -4.28 -6.20 20.01
C ALA A 160 -5.58 -6.28 19.19
N TYR A 161 -5.56 -5.78 17.95
CA TYR A 161 -6.71 -5.83 17.05
C TYR A 161 -7.09 -7.23 16.63
N LEU A 162 -6.10 -8.07 16.28
CA LEU A 162 -6.28 -9.48 15.98
C LEU A 162 -6.88 -10.21 17.17
N ASN A 163 -6.34 -9.96 18.37
CA ASN A 163 -6.82 -10.56 19.59
C ASN A 163 -8.28 -10.23 19.89
N LYS A 164 -8.70 -8.98 19.65
CA LYS A 164 -10.09 -8.54 19.82
C LYS A 164 -11.02 -9.13 18.75
N ALA A 165 -10.51 -9.34 17.53
CA ALA A 165 -11.24 -9.98 16.43
C ALA A 165 -11.27 -11.52 16.54
N GLY A 166 -10.62 -12.12 17.53
CA GLY A 166 -10.57 -13.58 17.72
C GLY A 166 -9.57 -14.31 16.83
N TYR A 167 -8.60 -13.59 16.23
CA TYR A 167 -7.57 -14.17 15.37
C TYR A 167 -6.25 -14.35 16.13
N SER A 168 -5.54 -15.43 15.82
CA SER A 168 -4.21 -15.70 16.39
C SER A 168 -3.17 -14.74 15.78
N PRO A 169 -2.35 -14.06 16.60
CA PRO A 169 -1.23 -13.28 16.08
C PRO A 169 -0.14 -14.13 15.41
N GLU A 170 -0.20 -15.46 15.56
CA GLU A 170 0.73 -16.40 14.90
C GLU A 170 0.69 -16.27 13.37
N TYR A 171 -0.46 -15.95 12.79
CA TYR A 171 -0.56 -15.73 11.34
C TYR A 171 0.25 -14.52 10.87
N PHE A 172 0.45 -13.53 11.74
CA PHE A 172 1.31 -12.39 11.47
C PHE A 172 2.80 -12.75 11.60
N LEU A 173 3.16 -13.64 12.52
CA LEU A 173 4.52 -14.18 12.62
C LEU A 173 4.88 -15.02 11.39
N GLN A 174 4.00 -15.95 11.01
CA GLN A 174 4.19 -16.78 9.82
C GLN A 174 4.34 -15.93 8.56
N LEU A 175 3.55 -14.85 8.47
CA LEU A 175 3.67 -13.88 7.40
C LEU A 175 5.08 -13.32 7.35
N LEU A 176 5.57 -12.74 8.45
CA LEU A 176 6.92 -12.17 8.54
C LEU A 176 8.04 -13.19 8.29
N GLU A 177 7.84 -14.46 8.64
CA GLU A 177 8.80 -15.56 8.41
C GLU A 177 8.88 -15.96 6.93
N VAL A 178 7.76 -16.26 6.29
CA VAL A 178 7.66 -16.54 4.84
C VAL A 178 8.30 -15.40 4.05
N PHE A 179 8.06 -14.20 4.53
CA PHE A 179 8.53 -12.98 3.93
C PHE A 179 10.03 -12.77 4.15
N ARG A 180 10.57 -13.02 5.35
CA ARG A 180 12.02 -13.03 5.60
C ARG A 180 12.75 -13.99 4.66
N GLU A 181 12.19 -15.16 4.41
CA GLU A 181 12.76 -16.16 3.48
C GLU A 181 12.83 -15.63 2.04
N LYS A 182 11.77 -14.96 1.57
CA LYS A 182 11.73 -14.35 0.22
C LYS A 182 12.65 -13.13 0.06
N SER A 183 12.90 -12.37 1.13
CA SER A 183 13.74 -11.16 1.07
C SER A 183 15.22 -11.41 0.76
N GLY A 184 15.67 -12.67 0.76
CA GLY A 184 17.02 -13.07 0.36
C GLY A 184 17.23 -13.21 -1.15
N GLU A 185 16.17 -13.16 -1.97
CA GLU A 185 16.22 -13.54 -3.39
C GLU A 185 16.02 -12.37 -4.38
N GLU A 186 15.37 -11.26 -4.02
CA GLU A 186 15.06 -10.15 -4.95
C GLU A 186 15.07 -8.76 -4.26
N PRO A 187 15.79 -7.75 -4.79
CA PRO A 187 15.63 -6.36 -4.39
C PRO A 187 14.52 -5.69 -5.23
N GLU A 188 13.25 -6.00 -4.95
CA GLU A 188 12.15 -5.24 -5.55
C GLU A 188 11.90 -3.94 -4.77
N GLU A 189 12.33 -2.84 -5.37
CA GLU A 189 11.86 -1.50 -5.01
C GLU A 189 10.33 -1.49 -5.16
N ALA A 190 9.59 -1.26 -4.06
CA ALA A 190 8.12 -1.30 -3.90
C ALA A 190 7.50 -2.59 -3.31
N SER A 191 8.30 -3.57 -2.90
CA SER A 191 7.78 -4.69 -2.10
C SER A 191 7.30 -4.26 -0.70
N TYR A 192 6.41 -5.05 -0.10
CA TYR A 192 5.93 -4.90 1.29
C TYR A 192 7.10 -4.73 2.28
N PHE A 193 8.25 -5.34 2.01
CA PHE A 193 9.45 -5.27 2.84
C PHE A 193 10.17 -3.93 2.78
N SER A 194 10.24 -3.38 1.57
CA SER A 194 10.87 -2.09 1.32
C SER A 194 10.08 -0.99 2.02
N THR A 195 8.76 -1.17 2.16
CA THR A 195 7.89 -0.24 2.90
C THR A 195 7.75 -0.59 4.40
N HIS A 196 7.87 -1.85 4.78
CA HIS A 196 7.75 -2.36 6.16
C HIS A 196 8.99 -3.17 6.57
N PRO A 197 10.10 -2.52 6.94
CA PRO A 197 11.32 -3.23 7.28
C PRO A 197 11.10 -4.16 8.48
N THR A 198 11.31 -5.46 8.28
CA THR A 198 11.26 -6.47 9.34
C THR A 198 12.61 -6.57 10.06
N ASN A 199 12.60 -6.92 11.35
CA ASN A 199 13.81 -7.25 12.11
C ASN A 199 13.49 -8.24 13.25
N GLU A 200 14.52 -8.85 13.84
CA GLU A 200 14.36 -9.82 14.94
C GLU A 200 13.57 -9.27 16.13
N ALA A 201 13.70 -7.97 16.43
CA ALA A 201 12.99 -7.35 17.54
C ALA A 201 11.46 -7.31 17.32
N ARG A 202 11.00 -7.13 16.09
CA ARG A 202 9.56 -7.20 15.74
C ARG A 202 9.00 -8.60 15.98
N MET A 203 9.67 -9.63 15.44
CA MET A 203 9.26 -11.02 15.62
C MET A 203 9.26 -11.42 17.10
N GLN A 204 10.31 -11.08 17.85
CA GLN A 204 10.38 -11.35 19.30
C GLN A 204 9.25 -10.65 20.06
N GLN A 205 8.92 -9.41 19.69
CA GLN A 205 7.83 -8.67 20.31
C GLN A 205 6.48 -9.34 20.04
N ILE A 206 6.19 -9.72 18.80
CA ILE A 206 4.93 -10.39 18.47
C ILE A 206 4.85 -11.74 19.18
N MET A 207 5.93 -12.55 19.17
CA MET A 207 6.00 -13.82 19.93
C MET A 207 5.72 -13.63 21.42
N LYS A 208 6.22 -12.56 22.03
CA LYS A 208 5.95 -12.24 23.44
C LYS A 208 4.48 -11.92 23.67
N LEU A 209 3.85 -11.14 22.78
CA LEU A 209 2.44 -10.77 22.88
C LEU A 209 1.50 -11.96 22.61
N SER A 210 1.89 -12.90 21.76
CA SER A 210 1.12 -14.13 21.50
C SER A 210 1.05 -15.04 22.73
N LYS A 211 2.10 -15.08 23.56
CA LYS A 211 2.20 -15.95 24.75
C LYS A 211 1.48 -15.43 25.99
N THR A 212 1.10 -14.16 26.02
CA THR A 212 0.47 -13.53 27.20
C THR A 212 -1.05 -13.77 27.32
N LYS A 213 -1.62 -14.70 26.53
CA LYS A 213 -3.06 -14.98 26.47
C LYS A 213 -3.47 -16.31 27.13
N ASP A 214 -2.54 -16.97 27.82
CA ASP A 214 -2.79 -18.15 28.67
C ASP A 214 -3.13 -17.73 30.11
#